data_AF-A0A7X9C6T1-F1
#
_entry.id   AF-A0A7X9C6T1-F1
#
_cell.length_a   1.000
_cell.length_b   1.000
_cell.length_c   1.000
_cell.angle_alpha   90.00
_cell.angle_beta   90.00
_cell.angle_gamma   90.00
#
_symmetry.space_group_name_H-M   'P 1'
#
loop_
_entity.id
_entity.type
_entity.pdbx_description
1 polymer ?
#
loop_
_entity_poly.entity_id
_entity_poly.type
_entity_poly.pdbx_seq_one_letter_code
_entity_poly.pdbx_strand_id
1 'polypeptide(L)'
;MVRRTRDVLVEGNTFSHNQAKKNGGAMVINYRGTATVRDNVFENNIAGAKGGAIWVSKDSRIQNSSGDNSYRNNSPDNVYKK
;
A
#
# COMPACT_ATOMS: atom_id res chain seq x y z
N MET A 1 -10.84 -18.52 18.81
CA MET A 1 -9.45 -18.35 18.32
C MET A 1 -9.29 -16.92 17.80
N VAL A 2 -8.74 -16.00 18.60
CA VAL A 2 -8.43 -14.64 18.13
C VAL A 2 -6.99 -14.67 17.63
N ARG A 3 -6.82 -14.68 16.31
CA ARG A 3 -5.49 -14.67 15.69
C ARG A 3 -4.97 -13.24 15.73
N ARG A 4 -4.33 -12.83 16.83
CA ARG A 4 -3.53 -11.60 16.86
C ARG A 4 -2.23 -11.87 16.10
N THR A 5 -2.29 -11.75 14.77
CA THR A 5 -1.07 -11.49 14.00
C THR A 5 -0.65 -10.04 14.26
N ARG A 6 0.64 -9.71 14.07
CA ARG A 6 1.14 -8.35 14.18
C ARG A 6 0.59 -7.53 13.01
N ASP A 7 -0.66 -7.12 13.14
CA ASP A 7 -1.36 -6.35 12.11
C ASP A 7 -0.97 -4.89 12.28
N VAL A 8 -0.29 -4.33 11.28
CA VAL A 8 0.00 -2.90 11.24
C VAL A 8 -1.26 -2.19 10.74
N LEU A 9 -1.74 -1.19 11.48
CA LEU A 9 -2.83 -0.33 11.05
C LEU A 9 -2.24 0.95 10.44
N VAL A 10 -2.64 1.25 9.21
CA VAL A 10 -2.35 2.51 8.50
C VAL A 10 -3.69 3.17 8.19
N GLU A 11 -3.99 4.26 8.91
CA GLU A 11 -5.30 4.90 8.87
C GLU A 11 -5.21 6.43 8.91
N GLY A 12 -6.04 7.10 8.11
CA GLY A 12 -6.24 8.55 8.21
C GLY A 12 -5.09 9.40 7.66
N ASN A 13 -4.23 8.83 6.80
CA ASN A 13 -3.02 9.52 6.32
C ASN A 13 -3.15 9.99 4.87
N THR A 14 -2.37 11.00 4.52
CA THR A 14 -2.12 11.38 3.13
C THR A 14 -0.68 11.04 2.76
N PHE A 15 -0.51 10.17 1.77
CA PHE A 15 0.75 9.85 1.12
C PHE A 15 0.76 10.52 -0.25
N SER A 16 1.50 11.61 -0.38
CA SER A 16 1.55 12.40 -1.62
C SER A 16 2.97 12.56 -2.15
N HIS A 17 3.15 12.50 -3.47
CA HIS A 17 4.42 12.85 -4.16
C HIS A 17 5.63 12.02 -3.71
N ASN A 18 5.41 10.78 -3.27
CA ASN A 18 6.51 9.89 -2.91
C ASN A 18 7.04 9.16 -4.16
N GLN A 19 8.36 9.02 -4.27
CA GLN A 19 9.01 8.38 -5.41
C GLN A 19 9.98 7.27 -4.99
N ALA A 20 9.77 6.07 -5.52
CA ALA A 20 10.66 4.93 -5.35
C ALA A 20 11.27 4.48 -6.69
N LYS A 21 12.56 4.14 -6.70
CA LYS A 21 13.25 3.65 -7.91
C LYS A 21 12.72 2.31 -8.42
N LYS A 22 12.09 1.50 -7.56
CA LYS A 22 11.63 0.14 -7.91
C LYS A 22 10.16 -0.08 -7.60
N ASN A 23 9.78 -0.34 -6.37
CA ASN A 23 8.41 -0.74 -6.02
C ASN A 23 7.87 0.09 -4.86
N GLY A 24 6.55 0.31 -4.84
CA GLY A 24 5.87 0.94 -3.73
C GLY A 24 6.27 2.41 -3.58
N GLY A 25 5.75 3.27 -4.46
CA GLY A 25 6.11 4.69 -4.44
C GLY A 25 5.83 5.35 -3.10
N ALA A 26 4.78 4.92 -2.38
CA ALA A 26 4.49 5.33 -1.01
C ALA A 26 4.73 4.21 0.03
N MET A 27 4.28 2.98 -0.24
CA MET A 27 4.28 1.90 0.75
C MET A 27 4.66 0.55 0.15
N VAL A 28 5.43 -0.22 0.93
CA VAL A 28 5.82 -1.60 0.61
C VAL A 28 5.39 -2.53 1.76
N ILE A 29 4.64 -3.58 1.43
CA ILE A 29 4.30 -4.66 2.36
C ILE A 29 5.04 -5.92 1.90
N ASN A 30 6.05 -6.33 2.66
CA ASN A 30 6.95 -7.45 2.34
C ASN A 30 7.15 -8.39 3.53
N TYR A 31 8.01 -9.42 3.36
CA TYR A 31 8.44 -10.35 4.41
C TYR A 31 7.30 -10.99 5.23
N ARG A 32 6.24 -11.44 4.55
CA ARG A 32 5.04 -12.02 5.19
C ARG A 32 4.29 -11.06 6.12
N GLY A 33 4.51 -9.76 5.96
CA GLY A 33 3.79 -8.70 6.66
C GLY A 33 2.31 -8.67 6.28
N THR A 34 1.49 -8.35 7.27
CA THR A 34 0.06 -8.08 7.12
C THR A 34 -0.23 -6.66 7.60
N ALA A 35 -0.91 -5.86 6.77
CA ALA A 35 -1.32 -4.52 7.14
C ALA A 35 -2.80 -4.30 6.81
N THR A 36 -3.51 -3.65 7.73
CA THR A 36 -4.82 -3.06 7.48
C THR A 36 -4.61 -1.62 7.03
N VAL A 37 -5.12 -1.29 5.85
CA VAL A 37 -4.94 0.04 5.24
C VAL A 37 -6.32 0.58 4.90
N ARG A 38 -6.74 1.65 5.57
CA ARG A 38 -8.08 2.26 5.42
C ARG A 38 -8.06 3.76 5.65
N ASP A 39 -9.00 4.50 5.09
CA ASP A 39 -9.18 5.94 5.31
C ASP A 39 -7.95 6.78 4.93
N ASN A 40 -7.14 6.33 3.96
CA ASN A 40 -5.96 7.06 3.49
C ASN A 40 -6.16 7.65 2.09
N VAL A 41 -5.40 8.70 1.80
CA VAL A 41 -5.23 9.27 0.45
C VAL A 41 -3.84 8.93 -0.06
N PHE A 42 -3.75 8.28 -1.21
CA PHE A 42 -2.50 8.06 -1.94
C PHE A 42 -2.56 8.84 -3.25
N GLU A 43 -1.77 9.91 -3.38
CA GLU A 43 -1.77 10.76 -4.57
C GLU A 43 -0.39 11.06 -5.15
N ASN A 44 -0.29 11.13 -6.48
CA ASN A 44 0.93 11.49 -7.19
C ASN A 44 2.17 10.65 -6.78
N ASN A 45 1.99 9.40 -6.32
CA ASN A 45 3.10 8.54 -5.93
C ASN A 45 3.63 7.75 -7.13
N ILE A 46 4.95 7.64 -7.24
CA ILE A 46 5.64 7.09 -8.40
C ILE A 46 6.56 5.94 -8.00
N ALA A 47 6.42 4.80 -8.66
CA ALA A 47 7.37 3.69 -8.58
C ALA A 47 8.03 3.45 -9.94
N GLY A 48 9.31 3.10 -9.97
CA GLY A 48 10.01 2.80 -11.22
C GLY A 48 9.59 1.48 -11.90
N ALA A 49 8.94 0.57 -11.17
CA ALA A 49 8.54 -0.74 -11.67
C ALA A 49 7.06 -1.07 -11.41
N LYS A 50 6.61 -1.13 -10.15
CA LYS A 50 5.25 -1.59 -9.79
C LYS A 50 4.74 -1.00 -8.47
N GLY A 51 3.43 -0.82 -8.36
CA GLY A 51 2.80 -0.31 -7.16
C GLY A 51 3.19 1.15 -6.94
N GLY A 52 2.70 2.02 -7.81
CA GLY A 52 2.91 3.47 -7.74
C GLY A 52 2.56 4.05 -6.37
N ALA A 53 1.46 3.61 -5.75
CA ALA A 53 1.25 3.88 -4.32
C ALA A 53 1.74 2.71 -3.45
N ILE A 54 1.14 1.53 -3.60
CA ILE A 54 1.39 0.40 -2.70
C ILE A 54 1.89 -0.80 -3.49
N TRP A 55 2.95 -1.45 -3.02
CA TRP A 55 3.39 -2.75 -3.51
C TRP A 55 3.33 -3.81 -2.42
N VAL A 56 2.74 -4.96 -2.74
CA VAL A 56 2.58 -6.11 -1.84
C VAL A 56 3.32 -7.32 -2.40
N SER A 57 4.20 -7.90 -1.57
CA SER A 57 4.96 -9.11 -1.92
C SER A 57 4.08 -10.37 -1.92
N LYS A 58 4.53 -11.43 -2.59
CA LYS A 58 3.76 -12.67 -2.81
C LYS A 58 3.18 -13.29 -1.53
N ASP A 59 3.94 -13.26 -0.44
CA ASP A 59 3.54 -13.87 0.84
C ASP A 59 2.97 -12.84 1.84
N SER A 60 2.81 -11.59 1.40
CA SER A 60 2.28 -10.49 2.22
C SER A 60 0.82 -10.24 1.92
N ARG A 61 0.13 -9.61 2.86
CA ARG A 61 -1.31 -9.36 2.75
C ARG A 61 -1.60 -7.89 3.07
N ILE A 62 -2.42 -7.29 2.21
CA ILE A 62 -3.09 -6.04 2.53
C ILE A 62 -4.56 -6.36 2.77
N GLN A 63 -5.02 -6.01 3.96
CA GLN A 63 -6.43 -6.02 4.33
C GLN A 63 -6.96 -4.63 4.01
N ASN A 64 -7.50 -4.49 2.80
CA ASN A 64 -8.28 -3.32 2.46
C ASN A 64 -9.71 -3.57 2.92
N SER A 65 -10.24 -2.66 3.71
CA SER A 65 -11.67 -2.41 3.72
C SER A 65 -11.99 -1.72 2.39
N SER A 66 -12.65 -2.42 1.48
CA SER A 66 -12.98 -1.91 0.14
C SER A 66 -13.80 -0.62 0.26
N GLY A 67 -13.26 0.50 -0.21
CA GLY A 67 -13.93 1.82 -0.18
C GLY A 67 -13.19 2.89 0.63
N ASP A 68 -12.27 2.49 1.50
CA ASP A 68 -11.77 3.43 2.52
C ASP A 68 -10.55 4.24 2.04
N ASN A 69 -9.83 3.80 1.01
CA ASN A 69 -8.67 4.54 0.50
C ASN A 69 -8.95 5.20 -0.86
N SER A 70 -8.54 6.46 -0.99
CA SER A 70 -8.56 7.20 -2.25
C SER A 70 -7.20 7.12 -2.93
N TYR A 71 -7.18 6.76 -4.22
CA TYR A 71 -5.96 6.69 -5.02
C TYR A 71 -6.05 7.59 -6.25
N ARG A 72 -5.13 8.54 -6.42
CA ARG A 72 -5.13 9.50 -7.53
C ARG A 72 -3.74 9.63 -8.16
N ASN A 73 -3.66 9.61 -9.49
CA ASN A 73 -2.43 9.91 -10.24
C ASN A 73 -1.17 9.12 -9.78
N ASN A 74 -1.34 7.91 -9.25
CA ASN A 74 -0.19 7.08 -8.91
C ASN A 74 0.28 6.30 -10.14
N SER A 75 1.59 6.20 -10.32
CA SER A 75 2.21 5.59 -11.51
C SER A 75 3.25 4.54 -11.10
N PRO A 76 3.30 3.36 -11.72
CA PRO A 76 2.54 2.94 -12.91
C PRO A 76 1.12 2.44 -12.61
N ASP A 77 0.83 2.13 -11.35
CA ASP A 77 -0.47 1.62 -10.89
C ASP A 77 -0.73 2.03 -9.44
N ASN A 78 -1.96 1.99 -8.95
CA ASN A 78 -2.25 2.36 -7.56
C ASN A 78 -1.71 1.31 -6.58
N VAL A 79 -2.13 0.06 -6.74
CA VAL A 79 -1.77 -1.03 -5.83
C VAL A 79 -1.39 -2.26 -6.64
N TYR A 80 -0.15 -2.71 -6.47
CA TYR A 80 0.33 -3.96 -7.05
C TYR A 80 0.41 -5.05 -6.01
N LYS A 81 -0.09 -6.24 -6.33
CA LYS A 81 0.08 -7.46 -5.53
C LYS A 81 0.75 -8.53 -6.39
N LYS A 82 1.83 -9.13 -5.87
CA LYS A 82 2.56 -10.21 -6.56
C LYS A 82 1.90 -11.58 -6.35
#